data_AF-A0A8X7UIP7-F1
#
_entry.id   AF-A0A8X7UIP7-F1
#
_cell.length_a   1.000
_cell.length_b   1.000
_cell.length_c   1.000
_cell.angle_alpha   90.00
_cell.angle_beta   90.00
_cell.angle_gamma   90.00
#
_symmetry.space_group_name_H-M   'P 1'
#
loop_
_entity.id
_entity.type
_entity.pdbx_description
1 polymer ?
#
loop_
_entity_poly.entity_id
_entity_poly.type
_entity_poly.pdbx_seq_one_letter_code
_entity_poly.pdbx_strand_id
1 'polypeptide(L)'
;MDFFGIQAQFEEIIYTLSDRVTLDLWEHIFGEVLKKSRFADDSESAMRVSSAIGDWSLRDIQGEDRETEKKRERLLRYVMEMDYDQSLLVWHIATELLYQSEPATEESHSDREFSKILSDYMMYLMMMQPTLMSAVVGIGKIRFRDTCEEAKRFFKRRHIKSRDIKKASEAILSVTAPTKAEPIDVKGDRSKSVLFDGSMLAKELKGLKELPELKDGLKKAKGEAYMWEVVSKVWAELLCYAATKCGAIEHAAQLSKGGELISFVWLLMAHFGLGDQFQINQGDARAWL
;
A
#
# COMPACT_ATOMS: atom_id res chain seq x y z
N MET A 1 -1.83 -33.64 -12.84
CA MET A 1 -2.17 -32.88 -14.05
C MET A 1 -3.28 -31.91 -13.67
N ASP A 2 -2.98 -30.62 -13.80
CA ASP A 2 -3.87 -29.46 -13.95
C ASP A 2 -4.91 -29.13 -12.86
N PHE A 3 -4.44 -28.88 -11.62
CA PHE A 3 -5.22 -28.16 -10.61
C PHE A 3 -4.70 -26.74 -10.29
N PHE A 4 -3.57 -26.34 -10.89
CA PHE A 4 -2.99 -24.99 -10.72
C PHE A 4 -3.58 -23.94 -11.67
N GLY A 5 -4.23 -24.36 -12.76
CA GLY A 5 -4.77 -23.43 -13.76
C GLY A 5 -6.03 -22.70 -13.28
N ILE A 6 -6.97 -23.40 -12.64
CA ILE A 6 -8.29 -22.84 -12.33
C ILE A 6 -8.21 -21.82 -11.19
N GLN A 7 -7.38 -22.05 -10.17
CA GLN A 7 -7.23 -21.10 -9.07
C GLN A 7 -6.46 -19.85 -9.52
N ALA A 8 -5.42 -20.01 -10.34
CA ALA A 8 -4.72 -18.88 -10.96
C ALA A 8 -5.64 -18.09 -11.90
N GLN A 9 -6.51 -18.76 -12.65
CA GLN A 9 -7.54 -18.14 -13.50
C GLN A 9 -8.63 -17.43 -12.68
N PHE A 10 -9.02 -17.96 -11.52
CA PHE A 10 -9.96 -17.27 -10.62
C PHE A 10 -9.31 -16.06 -9.94
N GLU A 11 -8.05 -16.17 -9.52
CA GLU A 11 -7.26 -15.04 -9.01
C GLU A 11 -7.08 -13.99 -10.13
N GLU A 12 -6.78 -14.41 -11.36
CA GLU A 12 -6.74 -13.56 -12.56
C GLU A 12 -8.07 -12.82 -12.77
N ILE A 13 -9.22 -13.51 -12.73
CA ILE A 13 -10.55 -12.89 -12.89
C ILE A 13 -10.88 -11.92 -11.74
N ILE A 14 -10.47 -12.20 -10.50
CA ILE A 14 -10.70 -11.31 -9.35
C ILE A 14 -9.91 -10.00 -9.48
N TYR A 15 -8.70 -10.06 -10.04
CA TYR A 15 -7.81 -8.90 -10.17
C TYR A 15 -7.86 -8.19 -11.54
N THR A 16 -8.60 -8.71 -12.53
CA THR A 16 -8.64 -8.16 -13.91
C THR A 16 -9.93 -7.40 -14.25
N LEU A 17 -10.77 -7.06 -13.26
CA LEU A 17 -11.81 -6.04 -13.46
C LEU A 17 -11.11 -4.68 -13.67
N SER A 18 -10.80 -4.41 -14.93
CA SER A 18 -10.06 -3.23 -15.40
C SER A 18 -10.98 -2.01 -15.38
N ASP A 19 -10.95 -1.28 -14.28
CA ASP A 19 -11.36 0.12 -14.31
C ASP A 19 -10.23 0.94 -14.92
N ARG A 20 -10.59 1.84 -15.84
CA ARG A 20 -9.62 2.78 -16.40
C ARG A 20 -9.14 3.71 -15.30
N VAL A 21 -7.83 3.99 -15.27
CA VAL A 21 -7.29 5.07 -14.45
C VAL A 21 -8.02 6.35 -14.83
N THR A 22 -8.76 6.91 -13.87
CA THR A 22 -9.48 8.16 -14.05
C THR A 22 -8.49 9.32 -14.12
N LEU A 23 -8.90 10.43 -14.75
CA LEU A 23 -8.07 11.63 -14.78
C LEU A 23 -7.77 12.10 -13.35
N ASP A 24 -8.75 12.08 -12.45
CA ASP A 24 -8.58 12.52 -11.07
C ASP A 24 -7.56 11.68 -10.29
N LEU A 25 -7.56 10.35 -10.49
CA LEU A 25 -6.55 9.47 -9.88
C LEU A 25 -5.15 9.77 -10.43
N TRP A 26 -5.05 10.00 -11.74
CA TRP A 26 -3.78 10.39 -12.36
C TRP A 26 -3.27 11.74 -11.86
N GLU A 27 -4.15 12.74 -11.75
CA GLU A 27 -3.83 14.05 -11.19
C GLU A 27 -3.38 13.97 -9.73
N HIS A 28 -4.00 13.08 -8.95
CA HIS A 28 -3.56 12.78 -7.58
C HIS A 28 -2.12 12.24 -7.56
N ILE A 29 -1.84 11.18 -8.32
CA ILE A 29 -0.48 10.59 -8.42
C ILE A 29 0.52 11.64 -8.91
N PHE A 30 0.18 12.38 -9.97
CA PHE A 30 1.02 13.43 -10.53
C PHE A 30 1.33 14.52 -9.50
N GLY A 31 0.31 14.98 -8.77
CA GLY A 31 0.45 15.98 -7.72
C GLY A 31 1.38 15.54 -6.61
N GLU A 32 1.29 14.28 -6.17
CA GLU A 32 2.16 13.74 -5.13
C GLU A 32 3.62 13.62 -5.60
N VAL A 33 3.86 13.18 -6.83
CA VAL A 33 5.23 13.15 -7.39
C VAL A 33 5.78 14.57 -7.55
N LEU A 34 4.99 15.51 -8.09
CA LEU A 34 5.40 16.90 -8.29
C LEU A 34 5.70 17.63 -6.97
N LYS A 35 4.92 17.39 -5.91
CA LYS A 35 5.19 17.99 -4.59
C LYS A 35 6.55 17.52 -4.05
N LYS A 36 6.85 16.23 -4.23
CA LYS A 36 8.08 15.61 -3.73
C LYS A 36 9.32 15.96 -4.55
N SER A 37 9.17 16.13 -5.85
CA SER A 37 10.28 16.54 -6.72
C SER A 37 10.87 17.90 -6.34
N ARG A 38 10.10 18.76 -5.66
CA ARG A 38 10.58 20.05 -5.12
C ARG A 38 11.63 19.92 -4.02
N PHE A 39 11.82 18.72 -3.47
CA PHE A 39 12.82 18.43 -2.45
C PHE A 39 14.00 17.63 -3.02
N ALA A 40 14.07 17.47 -4.35
CA ALA A 40 15.07 16.69 -5.05
C ALA A 40 16.09 17.60 -5.76
N ASP A 41 16.68 18.54 -5.01
CA ASP A 41 17.61 19.55 -5.54
C ASP A 41 18.97 18.95 -6.00
N ASP A 42 19.31 17.77 -5.48
CA ASP A 42 20.54 17.06 -5.78
C ASP A 42 20.30 15.54 -5.84
N SER A 43 21.33 14.80 -6.25
CA SER A 43 21.28 13.34 -6.43
C SER A 43 20.91 12.58 -5.16
N GLU A 44 21.45 12.98 -4.00
CA GLU A 44 21.19 12.33 -2.71
C GLU A 44 19.76 12.59 -2.25
N SER A 45 19.32 13.85 -2.35
CA SER A 45 17.96 14.26 -2.01
C SER A 45 16.92 13.60 -2.93
N ALA A 46 17.20 13.52 -4.24
CA ALA A 46 16.36 12.80 -5.20
C ALA A 46 16.27 11.31 -4.89
N MET A 47 17.40 10.67 -4.55
CA MET A 47 17.45 9.26 -4.18
C MET A 47 16.64 8.98 -2.90
N ARG A 48 16.73 9.87 -1.92
CA ARG A 48 15.95 9.78 -0.68
C ARG A 48 14.46 9.88 -0.96
N VAL A 49 14.04 10.82 -1.81
CA VAL A 49 12.64 10.99 -2.22
C VAL A 49 12.13 9.75 -2.98
N SER A 50 12.91 9.23 -3.94
CA SER A 50 12.49 8.08 -4.76
C SER A 50 12.50 6.74 -4.01
N SER A 51 13.24 6.66 -2.90
CA SER A 51 13.32 5.45 -2.07
C SER A 51 12.28 5.40 -0.95
N ALA A 52 11.49 6.46 -0.78
CA ALA A 52 10.43 6.51 0.23
C ALA A 52 9.30 5.55 -0.14
N ILE A 53 8.77 4.85 0.87
CA ILE A 53 7.73 3.81 0.73
C ILE A 53 6.45 4.17 1.51
N GLY A 54 6.31 5.43 1.89
CA GLY A 54 5.24 5.94 2.76
C GLY A 54 5.76 6.79 3.91
N ASP A 55 7.05 6.69 4.23
CA ASP A 55 7.64 7.41 5.36
C ASP A 55 7.65 8.93 5.15
N TRP A 56 7.70 9.40 3.90
CA TRP A 56 7.59 10.83 3.60
C TRP A 56 6.21 11.37 4.00
N SER A 57 5.14 10.73 3.53
CA SER A 57 3.74 11.10 3.85
C SER A 57 3.44 10.98 5.33
N LEU A 58 3.96 9.95 5.99
CA LEU A 58 3.74 9.74 7.43
C LEU A 58 4.46 10.79 8.28
N ARG A 59 5.63 11.28 7.84
CA ARG A 59 6.33 12.38 8.50
C ARG A 59 5.65 13.74 8.30
N ASP A 60 4.91 13.90 7.20
CA ASP A 60 4.15 15.11 6.86
C ASP A 60 2.81 15.24 7.64
N ILE A 61 2.44 14.22 8.43
CA ILE A 61 1.26 14.28 9.30
C ILE A 61 1.40 15.49 10.24
N GLN A 62 0.44 16.41 10.15
CA GLN A 62 0.43 17.67 10.90
C GLN A 62 0.33 17.43 12.40
N GLY A 63 1.23 18.11 13.13
CA GLY A 63 1.12 18.37 14.54
C GLY A 63 2.36 18.08 15.37
N GLU A 64 2.70 18.99 16.27
CA GLU A 64 3.94 18.94 17.05
C GLU A 64 3.71 18.43 18.48
N ASP A 65 2.47 18.11 18.85
CA ASP A 65 2.19 17.55 20.16
C ASP A 65 2.71 16.10 20.27
N ARG A 66 3.05 15.72 21.51
CA ARG A 66 3.64 14.43 21.83
C ARG A 66 2.78 13.23 21.40
N GLU A 67 1.45 13.36 21.37
CA GLU A 67 0.58 12.26 20.95
C GLU A 67 0.56 12.10 19.44
N THR A 68 0.61 13.20 18.69
CA THR A 68 0.79 13.18 17.23
C THR A 68 2.16 12.60 16.85
N GLU A 69 3.24 13.00 17.52
CA GLU A 69 4.58 12.42 17.32
C GLU A 69 4.59 10.90 17.53
N LYS A 70 4.09 10.42 18.67
CA LYS A 70 3.99 8.97 18.94
C LYS A 70 3.17 8.25 17.88
N LYS A 71 2.08 8.87 17.38
CA LYS A 71 1.25 8.26 16.35
C LYS A 71 1.99 8.16 15.02
N ARG A 72 2.74 9.19 14.62
CA ARG A 72 3.65 9.12 13.46
C ARG A 72 4.65 7.99 13.60
N GLU A 73 5.33 7.89 14.75
CA GLU A 73 6.30 6.82 15.01
C GLU A 73 5.68 5.42 14.91
N ARG A 74 4.46 5.22 15.44
CA ARG A 74 3.76 3.93 15.32
C ARG A 74 3.40 3.59 13.88
N LEU A 75 2.94 4.55 13.09
CA LEU A 75 2.62 4.35 11.68
C LEU A 75 3.86 4.04 10.85
N LEU A 76 4.98 4.73 11.11
CA LEU A 76 6.24 4.54 10.40
C LEU A 76 6.77 3.10 10.48
N ARG A 77 6.47 2.35 11.55
CA ARG A 77 6.89 0.94 11.67
C ARG A 77 6.30 0.05 10.58
N TYR A 78 5.09 0.35 10.12
CA TYR A 78 4.40 -0.43 9.09
C TYR A 78 4.90 -0.13 7.66
N VAL A 79 5.90 0.73 7.52
CA VAL A 79 6.62 0.93 6.25
C VAL A 79 8.12 0.69 6.43
N MET A 80 8.74 1.22 7.49
CA MET A 80 10.20 1.19 7.67
C MET A 80 10.75 -0.08 8.35
N GLU A 81 9.94 -0.80 9.15
CA GLU A 81 10.41 -1.95 9.95
C GLU A 81 9.94 -3.30 9.38
N MET A 82 9.45 -3.32 8.14
CA MET A 82 8.92 -4.52 7.49
C MET A 82 9.50 -4.66 6.06
N ASP A 83 9.53 -5.89 5.56
CA ASP A 83 9.82 -6.13 4.14
C ASP A 83 8.75 -5.46 3.27
N TYR A 84 9.09 -5.01 2.06
CA TYR A 84 8.13 -4.31 1.19
C TYR A 84 6.87 -5.13 0.90
N ASP A 85 7.00 -6.44 0.71
CA ASP A 85 5.88 -7.36 0.48
C ASP A 85 5.01 -7.59 1.74
N GLN A 86 5.57 -7.39 2.95
CA GLN A 86 4.80 -7.31 4.19
C GLN A 86 4.02 -6.00 4.27
N SER A 87 4.70 -4.88 4.06
CA SER A 87 4.08 -3.55 4.09
C SER A 87 2.90 -3.49 3.13
N LEU A 88 3.06 -3.92 1.88
CA LEU A 88 1.96 -3.98 0.90
C LEU A 88 0.74 -4.76 1.42
N LEU A 89 0.95 -5.96 1.96
CA LEU A 89 -0.14 -6.79 2.47
C LEU A 89 -0.81 -6.17 3.71
N VAL A 90 -0.02 -5.62 4.65
CA VAL A 90 -0.54 -4.97 5.86
C VAL A 90 -1.38 -3.75 5.50
N TRP A 91 -0.86 -2.88 4.63
CA TRP A 91 -1.57 -1.68 4.16
C TRP A 91 -2.81 -2.04 3.36
N HIS A 92 -2.78 -3.10 2.55
CA HIS A 92 -3.96 -3.57 1.82
C HIS A 92 -5.05 -4.05 2.77
N ILE A 93 -4.73 -4.90 3.74
CA ILE A 93 -5.68 -5.36 4.75
C ILE A 93 -6.23 -4.17 5.54
N ALA A 94 -5.38 -3.23 5.96
CA ALA A 94 -5.82 -2.05 6.68
C ALA A 94 -6.80 -1.20 5.85
N THR A 95 -6.48 -0.98 4.56
CA THR A 95 -7.32 -0.26 3.61
C THR A 95 -8.67 -0.95 3.45
N GLU A 96 -8.71 -2.28 3.28
CA GLU A 96 -9.96 -3.04 3.21
C GLU A 96 -10.80 -2.89 4.48
N LEU A 97 -10.19 -3.04 5.66
CA LEU A 97 -10.90 -2.92 6.94
C LEU A 97 -11.48 -1.52 7.12
N LEU A 98 -10.73 -0.47 6.78
CA LEU A 98 -11.18 0.92 6.82
C LEU A 98 -12.31 1.15 5.80
N TYR A 99 -12.14 0.69 4.56
CA TYR A 99 -13.11 0.86 3.48
C TYR A 99 -14.48 0.27 3.84
N GLN A 100 -14.50 -0.87 4.54
CA GLN A 100 -15.74 -1.55 4.97
C GLN A 100 -16.36 -0.97 6.25
N SER A 101 -15.54 -0.38 7.13
CA SER A 101 -16.01 0.10 8.44
C SER A 101 -16.30 1.60 8.49
N GLU A 102 -15.74 2.37 7.57
CA GLU A 102 -15.92 3.82 7.50
C GLU A 102 -16.80 4.20 6.30
N PRO A 103 -17.94 4.89 6.54
CA PRO A 103 -18.79 5.34 5.45
C PRO A 103 -18.06 6.37 4.59
N ALA A 104 -18.37 6.39 3.29
CA ALA A 104 -17.90 7.47 2.43
C ALA A 104 -18.57 8.79 2.84
N THR A 105 -17.78 9.85 2.94
CA THR A 105 -18.27 11.23 3.04
C THR A 105 -17.95 11.96 1.74
N GLU A 106 -18.70 13.02 1.41
CA GLU A 106 -18.43 13.81 0.20
C GLU A 106 -16.99 14.36 0.19
N GLU A 107 -16.45 14.76 1.36
CA GLU A 107 -15.08 15.28 1.51
C GLU A 107 -13.98 14.21 1.38
N SER A 108 -14.27 12.95 1.72
CA SER A 108 -13.29 11.86 1.68
C SER A 108 -13.41 10.96 0.45
N HIS A 109 -14.44 11.17 -0.38
CA HIS A 109 -14.81 10.25 -1.44
C HIS A 109 -13.65 9.97 -2.40
N SER A 110 -12.98 11.01 -2.91
CA SER A 110 -11.88 10.84 -3.85
C SER A 110 -10.71 10.07 -3.25
N ASP A 111 -10.17 10.50 -2.10
CA ASP A 111 -9.02 9.84 -1.47
C ASP A 111 -9.33 8.41 -1.02
N ARG A 112 -10.57 8.14 -0.57
CA ARG A 112 -11.03 6.80 -0.22
C ARG A 112 -11.05 5.87 -1.44
N GLU A 113 -11.60 6.34 -2.56
CA GLU A 113 -11.62 5.56 -3.80
C GLU A 113 -10.21 5.40 -4.38
N PHE A 114 -9.38 6.45 -4.37
CA PHE A 114 -7.98 6.36 -4.81
C PHE A 114 -7.19 5.35 -3.99
N SER A 115 -7.35 5.39 -2.66
CA SER A 115 -6.73 4.42 -1.74
C SER A 115 -7.14 2.99 -2.10
N LYS A 116 -8.42 2.75 -2.36
CA LYS A 116 -8.94 1.43 -2.72
C LYS A 116 -8.39 0.95 -4.06
N ILE A 117 -8.45 1.81 -5.09
CA ILE A 117 -7.97 1.49 -6.45
C ILE A 117 -6.46 1.21 -6.44
N LEU A 118 -5.66 2.06 -5.79
CA LEU A 118 -4.21 1.86 -5.71
C LEU A 118 -3.87 0.61 -4.91
N SER A 119 -4.57 0.37 -3.80
CA SER A 119 -4.38 -0.84 -3.00
C SER A 119 -4.64 -2.11 -3.80
N ASP A 120 -5.75 -2.17 -4.53
CA ASP A 120 -6.10 -3.31 -5.40
C ASP A 120 -5.11 -3.46 -6.55
N TYR A 121 -4.69 -2.35 -7.16
CA TYR A 121 -3.70 -2.37 -8.22
C TYR A 121 -2.34 -2.91 -7.75
N MET A 122 -1.86 -2.49 -6.58
CA MET A 122 -0.60 -2.99 -6.02
C MET A 122 -0.69 -4.49 -5.68
N MET A 123 -1.86 -4.96 -5.22
CA MET A 123 -2.12 -6.38 -5.02
C MET A 123 -2.15 -7.16 -6.35
N TYR A 124 -2.80 -6.61 -7.38
CA TYR A 124 -2.75 -7.15 -8.74
C TYR A 124 -1.31 -7.27 -9.22
N LEU A 125 -0.49 -6.21 -9.08
CA LEU A 125 0.90 -6.24 -9.50
C LEU A 125 1.69 -7.35 -8.78
N MET A 126 1.52 -7.47 -7.46
CA MET A 126 2.18 -8.51 -6.68
C MET A 126 1.78 -9.93 -7.07
N MET A 127 0.51 -10.16 -7.41
CA MET A 127 -0.02 -11.49 -7.70
C MET A 127 0.14 -11.88 -9.17
N MET A 128 -0.14 -10.94 -10.08
CA MET A 128 -0.33 -11.16 -11.51
C MET A 128 0.81 -10.61 -12.38
N GLN A 129 1.55 -9.59 -11.91
CA GLN A 129 2.71 -9.02 -12.62
C GLN A 129 4.03 -9.20 -11.86
N PRO A 130 4.40 -10.45 -11.48
CA PRO A 130 5.60 -10.70 -10.65
C PRO A 130 6.90 -10.25 -11.32
N THR A 131 6.95 -10.15 -12.65
CA THR A 131 8.12 -9.62 -13.37
C THR A 131 8.34 -8.14 -13.06
N LEU A 132 7.28 -7.33 -13.05
CA LEU A 132 7.34 -5.91 -12.73
C LEU A 132 7.71 -5.66 -11.26
N MET A 133 7.38 -6.60 -10.39
CA MET A 133 7.57 -6.49 -8.94
C MET A 133 8.73 -7.34 -8.41
N SER A 134 9.51 -7.97 -9.29
CA SER A 134 10.46 -9.02 -8.93
C SER A 134 11.55 -8.56 -7.94
N ALA A 135 11.94 -7.29 -8.02
CA ALA A 135 12.89 -6.67 -7.10
C ALA A 135 12.34 -6.44 -5.69
N VAL A 136 11.01 -6.42 -5.51
CA VAL A 136 10.37 -5.92 -4.27
C VAL A 136 9.38 -6.90 -3.63
N VAL A 137 8.89 -7.93 -4.35
CA VAL A 137 7.80 -8.79 -3.85
C VAL A 137 8.23 -9.98 -3.00
N GLY A 138 9.54 -10.25 -2.84
CA GLY A 138 10.05 -11.20 -1.84
C GLY A 138 9.29 -12.54 -1.81
N ILE A 139 8.60 -12.81 -0.69
CA ILE A 139 7.76 -14.00 -0.46
C ILE A 139 6.26 -13.65 -0.39
N GLY A 140 5.84 -12.56 -1.03
CA GLY A 140 4.49 -11.98 -0.93
C GLY A 140 3.38 -12.98 -1.20
N LYS A 141 3.50 -13.82 -2.23
CA LYS A 141 2.51 -14.88 -2.55
C LYS A 141 2.35 -15.91 -1.42
N ILE A 142 3.46 -16.29 -0.76
CA ILE A 142 3.43 -17.21 0.38
C ILE A 142 2.72 -16.55 1.55
N ARG A 143 3.06 -15.29 1.83
CA ARG A 143 2.48 -14.53 2.94
C ARG A 143 0.99 -14.25 2.74
N PHE A 144 0.57 -13.91 1.53
CA PHE A 144 -0.83 -13.75 1.16
C PHE A 144 -1.61 -15.04 1.45
N ARG A 145 -1.13 -16.19 0.96
CA ARG A 145 -1.77 -17.49 1.21
C ARG A 145 -1.87 -17.81 2.70
N ASP A 146 -0.79 -17.62 3.45
CA ASP A 146 -0.77 -17.89 4.90
C ASP A 146 -1.75 -16.97 5.65
N THR A 147 -1.86 -15.71 5.21
CA THR A 147 -2.83 -14.73 5.73
C THR A 147 -4.27 -15.12 5.42
N CYS A 148 -4.56 -15.58 4.19
CA CYS A 148 -5.87 -16.11 3.83
C CYS A 148 -6.24 -17.34 4.68
N GLU A 149 -5.29 -18.24 4.92
CA GLU A 149 -5.52 -19.42 5.77
C GLU A 149 -5.79 -19.04 7.23
N GLU A 150 -5.09 -18.04 7.78
CA GLU A 150 -5.40 -17.52 9.11
C GLU A 150 -6.81 -16.91 9.16
N ALA A 151 -7.16 -16.08 8.18
CA ALA A 151 -8.49 -15.46 8.09
C ALA A 151 -9.60 -16.52 8.01
N LYS A 152 -9.44 -17.55 7.16
CA LYS A 152 -10.39 -18.68 7.07
C LYS A 152 -10.57 -19.39 8.41
N ARG A 153 -9.49 -19.67 9.13
CA ARG A 153 -9.54 -20.29 10.47
C ARG A 153 -10.24 -19.37 11.47
N PHE A 154 -9.92 -18.09 11.47
CA PHE A 154 -10.51 -17.08 12.34
C PHE A 154 -12.04 -16.99 12.15
N PHE A 155 -12.50 -16.89 10.91
CA PHE A 155 -13.93 -16.82 10.60
C PHE A 155 -14.67 -18.12 10.92
N LYS A 156 -14.06 -19.27 10.63
CA LYS A 156 -14.63 -20.59 10.95
C LYS A 156 -14.88 -20.75 12.46
N ARG A 157 -13.93 -20.34 13.30
CA ARG A 157 -14.07 -20.38 14.77
C ARG A 157 -15.18 -19.48 15.31
N ARG A 158 -15.43 -18.34 14.65
CA ARG A 158 -16.44 -17.35 15.05
C ARG A 158 -17.80 -17.54 14.35
N HIS A 159 -17.96 -18.61 13.58
CA HIS A 159 -19.16 -18.89 12.78
C HIS A 159 -19.57 -17.71 11.86
N ILE A 160 -18.58 -16.98 11.35
CA ILE A 160 -18.79 -15.89 10.39
C ILE A 160 -18.86 -16.50 9.00
N LYS A 161 -19.95 -16.22 8.27
CA LYS A 161 -20.11 -16.67 6.88
C LYS A 161 -19.21 -15.82 5.99
N SER A 162 -18.49 -16.44 5.04
CA SER A 162 -17.49 -15.75 4.23
C SER A 162 -18.03 -14.62 3.33
N ARG A 163 -19.35 -14.54 3.14
CA ARG A 163 -20.00 -13.52 2.29
C ARG A 163 -20.37 -12.25 3.06
N ASP A 164 -20.29 -12.24 4.38
CA ASP A 164 -20.62 -11.09 5.22
C ASP A 164 -19.36 -10.27 5.50
N ILE A 165 -18.94 -9.49 4.50
CA ILE A 165 -17.69 -8.73 4.51
C ILE A 165 -17.65 -7.75 5.69
N LYS A 166 -18.75 -7.04 5.94
CA LYS A 166 -18.84 -6.06 7.04
C LYS A 166 -18.65 -6.72 8.40
N LYS A 167 -19.36 -7.82 8.67
CA LYS A 167 -19.21 -8.59 9.91
C LYS A 167 -17.82 -9.20 10.06
N ALA A 168 -17.22 -9.65 8.96
CA ALA A 168 -15.85 -10.16 8.95
C ALA A 168 -14.84 -9.06 9.33
N SER A 169 -14.96 -7.87 8.75
CA SER A 169 -14.11 -6.71 9.06
C SER A 169 -14.27 -6.24 10.52
N GLU A 170 -15.50 -6.15 11.01
CA GLU A 170 -15.79 -5.82 12.41
C GLU A 170 -15.18 -6.84 13.37
N ALA A 171 -15.27 -8.13 13.05
CA ALA A 171 -14.68 -9.18 13.87
C ALA A 171 -13.15 -9.11 13.92
N ILE A 172 -12.48 -8.86 12.78
CA ILE A 172 -11.02 -8.68 12.73
C ILE A 172 -10.60 -7.45 13.57
N LEU A 173 -11.33 -6.33 13.44
CA LEU A 173 -11.07 -5.10 14.19
C LEU A 173 -11.34 -5.27 15.69
N SER A 174 -12.23 -6.18 16.10
CA SER A 174 -12.50 -6.42 17.53
C SER A 174 -11.33 -7.03 18.31
N VAL A 175 -10.32 -7.59 17.64
CA VAL A 175 -9.20 -8.29 18.28
C VAL A 175 -8.16 -7.28 18.80
N THR A 176 -8.09 -7.08 20.12
CA THR A 176 -7.21 -6.07 20.75
C THR A 176 -5.73 -6.47 20.78
N ALA A 177 -5.42 -7.77 20.78
CA ALA A 177 -4.07 -8.29 20.66
C ALA A 177 -4.11 -9.69 20.01
N PRO A 178 -3.08 -10.09 19.24
CA PRO A 178 -2.93 -11.48 18.83
C PRO A 178 -2.79 -12.32 20.10
N THR A 179 -3.82 -13.08 20.47
CA THR A 179 -3.75 -13.95 21.64
C THR A 179 -2.69 -15.01 21.38
N LYS A 180 -1.58 -14.96 22.14
CA LYS A 180 -0.63 -16.08 22.29
C LYS A 180 -1.27 -17.36 22.88
N ALA A 181 -2.56 -17.33 23.20
CA ALA A 181 -3.26 -18.37 23.94
C ALA A 181 -4.63 -18.68 23.33
N GLU A 182 -4.65 -19.39 22.22
CA GLU A 182 -5.61 -20.48 21.98
C GLU A 182 -4.78 -21.62 21.35
N PRO A 183 -4.96 -22.90 21.72
CA PRO A 183 -4.10 -23.97 21.24
C PRO A 183 -4.06 -23.97 19.71
N ILE A 184 -2.95 -23.48 19.15
CA ILE A 184 -2.66 -23.57 17.73
C ILE A 184 -2.28 -25.03 17.53
N ASP A 185 -3.29 -25.85 17.30
CA ASP A 185 -3.12 -27.23 16.91
C ASP A 185 -2.68 -27.26 15.44
N VAL A 186 -1.45 -26.81 15.20
CA VAL A 186 -0.61 -27.19 14.07
C VAL A 186 0.83 -27.18 14.55
N LYS A 187 1.31 -28.38 14.82
CA LYS A 187 2.71 -28.77 14.77
C LYS A 187 3.38 -28.13 13.54
N GLY A 188 4.14 -27.07 13.75
CA GLY A 188 4.89 -26.38 12.70
C GLY A 188 5.19 -24.94 13.08
N ASP A 189 6.41 -24.69 13.54
CA ASP A 189 7.12 -23.41 13.39
C ASP A 189 6.75 -22.69 12.06
N ARG A 190 6.55 -21.36 12.04
CA ARG A 190 6.48 -20.46 10.83
C ARG A 190 5.14 -20.02 10.19
N SER A 191 4.10 -19.55 10.89
CA SER A 191 3.09 -18.73 10.17
C SER A 191 3.65 -17.32 9.94
N LYS A 192 3.73 -16.87 8.68
CA LYS A 192 4.18 -15.51 8.30
C LYS A 192 3.03 -14.51 8.11
N SER A 193 1.82 -14.89 8.51
CA SER A 193 0.60 -14.10 8.30
C SER A 193 0.72 -12.69 8.90
N VAL A 194 0.07 -11.73 8.23
CA VAL A 194 0.01 -10.32 8.65
C VAL A 194 -1.43 -9.85 8.90
N LEU A 195 -2.37 -10.78 9.09
CA LEU A 195 -3.79 -10.46 9.26
C LEU A 195 -4.03 -9.46 10.40
N PHE A 196 -3.42 -9.73 11.56
CA PHE A 196 -3.59 -8.88 12.74
C PHE A 196 -2.69 -7.65 12.72
N ASP A 197 -1.57 -7.66 11.99
CA ASP A 197 -0.79 -6.46 11.74
C ASP A 197 -1.59 -5.44 10.92
N GLY A 198 -2.28 -5.89 9.86
CA GLY A 198 -3.22 -5.07 9.10
C GLY A 198 -4.38 -4.52 9.94
N SER A 199 -4.92 -5.34 10.86
CA SER A 199 -5.92 -4.89 11.84
C SER A 199 -5.38 -3.82 12.79
N MET A 200 -4.15 -3.96 13.27
CA MET A 200 -3.52 -2.97 14.14
C MET A 200 -3.21 -1.67 13.39
N LEU A 201 -2.70 -1.73 12.16
CA LEU A 201 -2.52 -0.55 11.31
C LEU A 201 -3.86 0.18 11.09
N ALA A 202 -4.93 -0.55 10.76
CA ALA A 202 -6.26 0.06 10.59
C ALA A 202 -6.70 0.85 11.84
N LYS A 203 -6.45 0.33 13.04
CA LYS A 203 -6.77 1.02 14.30
C LYS A 203 -5.94 2.28 14.51
N GLU A 204 -4.64 2.22 14.22
CA GLU A 204 -3.76 3.39 14.31
C GLU A 204 -4.20 4.50 13.35
N LEU A 205 -4.55 4.14 12.11
CA LEU A 205 -5.08 5.07 11.10
C LEU A 205 -6.42 5.67 11.52
N LYS A 206 -7.35 4.89 12.08
CA LYS A 206 -8.61 5.44 12.65
C LYS A 206 -8.34 6.48 13.73
N GLY A 207 -7.29 6.29 14.51
CA GLY A 207 -6.87 7.25 15.52
C GLY A 207 -6.48 8.62 14.96
N LEU A 208 -6.17 8.77 13.67
CA LEU A 208 -5.86 10.08 13.07
C LEU A 208 -7.07 11.03 13.11
N LYS A 209 -8.29 10.48 13.12
CA LYS A 209 -9.54 11.24 13.22
C LYS A 209 -9.69 12.00 14.53
N GLU A 210 -8.97 11.57 15.56
CA GLU A 210 -9.07 12.09 16.92
C GLU A 210 -7.98 13.13 17.24
N LEU A 211 -7.15 13.50 16.26
CA LEU A 211 -6.03 14.42 16.50
C LEU A 211 -6.49 15.83 16.91
N PRO A 212 -5.82 16.46 17.90
CA PRO A 212 -6.29 17.71 18.53
C PRO A 212 -6.31 18.92 17.60
N GLU A 213 -5.55 18.88 16.50
CA GLU A 213 -5.35 20.02 15.60
C GLU A 213 -6.52 20.25 14.63
N LEU A 214 -7.44 19.29 14.50
CA LEU A 214 -8.71 19.47 13.81
C LEU A 214 -9.72 20.27 14.67
N LYS A 215 -9.41 21.54 14.93
CA LYS A 215 -10.25 22.47 15.72
C LYS A 215 -11.30 23.17 14.84
N ASP A 216 -12.46 22.54 14.60
CA ASP A 216 -13.80 23.19 14.57
C ASP A 216 -14.93 22.15 14.34
N GLY A 217 -16.21 22.53 14.51
CA GLY A 217 -17.44 21.71 14.50
C GLY A 217 -17.70 20.76 13.31
N LEU A 218 -16.87 20.75 12.26
CA LEU A 218 -16.85 19.77 11.15
C LEU A 218 -16.00 18.51 11.44
N LYS A 219 -15.70 18.23 12.72
CA LYS A 219 -14.68 17.29 13.21
C LYS A 219 -14.63 15.91 12.55
N LYS A 220 -15.78 15.26 12.32
CA LYS A 220 -15.78 13.86 11.87
C LYS A 220 -15.48 13.71 10.38
N ALA A 221 -16.14 14.51 9.52
CA ALA A 221 -15.93 14.47 8.08
C ALA A 221 -14.50 14.89 7.70
N LYS A 222 -13.97 15.93 8.36
CA LYS A 222 -12.58 16.37 8.19
C LYS A 222 -11.57 15.34 8.68
N GLY A 223 -11.83 14.67 9.81
CA GLY A 223 -10.96 13.61 10.31
C GLY A 223 -10.95 12.38 9.39
N GLU A 224 -12.11 12.02 8.84
CA GLU A 224 -12.25 10.97 7.83
C GLU A 224 -11.52 11.30 6.54
N ALA A 225 -11.69 12.52 6.02
CA ALA A 225 -10.98 13.01 4.84
C ALA A 225 -9.46 12.99 5.07
N TYR A 226 -8.99 13.51 6.21
CA TYR A 226 -7.56 13.53 6.53
C TYR A 226 -6.95 12.13 6.64
N MET A 227 -7.64 11.18 7.27
CA MET A 227 -7.19 9.79 7.33
C MET A 227 -7.03 9.20 5.93
N TRP A 228 -8.03 9.37 5.07
CA TRP A 228 -7.98 8.85 3.70
C TRP A 228 -6.94 9.56 2.84
N GLU A 229 -6.72 10.86 3.02
CA GLU A 229 -5.62 11.61 2.40
C GLU A 229 -4.26 11.01 2.77
N VAL A 230 -4.03 10.68 4.05
CA VAL A 230 -2.78 10.02 4.46
C VAL A 230 -2.64 8.65 3.80
N VAL A 231 -3.72 7.86 3.74
CA VAL A 231 -3.70 6.52 3.13
C VAL A 231 -3.45 6.61 1.62
N SER A 232 -4.08 7.55 0.90
CA SER A 232 -3.92 7.72 -0.55
C SER A 232 -2.48 8.12 -0.90
N LYS A 233 -1.89 9.05 -0.15
CA LYS A 233 -0.49 9.46 -0.32
C LYS A 233 0.50 8.32 -0.06
N VAL A 234 0.28 7.49 0.97
CA VAL A 234 1.14 6.33 1.24
C VAL A 234 1.08 5.32 0.08
N TRP A 235 -0.11 5.05 -0.45
CA TRP A 235 -0.25 4.19 -1.64
C TRP A 235 0.46 4.75 -2.87
N ALA A 236 0.39 6.06 -3.08
CA ALA A 236 1.14 6.71 -4.16
C ALA A 236 2.66 6.52 -3.99
N GLU A 237 3.20 6.58 -2.76
CA GLU A 237 4.63 6.28 -2.52
C GLU A 237 4.99 4.84 -2.80
N LEU A 238 4.18 3.90 -2.32
CA LEU A 238 4.40 2.47 -2.52
C LEU A 238 4.46 2.17 -4.02
N LEU A 239 3.58 2.76 -4.81
CA LEU A 239 3.58 2.66 -6.27
C LEU A 239 4.83 3.29 -6.89
N CYS A 240 5.23 4.50 -6.48
CA CYS A 240 6.42 5.18 -6.98
C CYS A 240 7.71 4.39 -6.68
N TYR A 241 7.80 3.80 -5.48
CA TYR A 241 8.92 2.95 -5.11
C TYR A 241 8.98 1.69 -5.97
N ALA A 242 7.85 0.99 -6.15
CA ALA A 242 7.81 -0.18 -7.03
C ALA A 242 8.23 0.17 -8.46
N ALA A 243 7.77 1.33 -8.97
CA ALA A 243 8.12 1.80 -10.30
C ALA A 243 9.64 2.04 -10.45
N THR A 244 10.31 2.62 -9.46
CA THR A 244 11.77 2.87 -9.56
C THR A 244 12.62 1.62 -9.35
N LYS A 245 12.09 0.59 -8.69
CA LYS A 245 12.79 -0.69 -8.47
C LYS A 245 12.54 -1.73 -9.56
N CYS A 246 11.57 -1.49 -10.45
CA CYS A 246 11.41 -2.28 -11.66
C CYS A 246 12.48 -1.90 -12.71
N GLY A 247 13.00 -2.88 -13.43
CA GLY A 247 14.00 -2.64 -14.46
C GLY A 247 13.40 -1.97 -15.70
N ALA A 248 14.18 -1.12 -16.36
CA ALA A 248 13.74 -0.40 -17.56
C ALA A 248 13.30 -1.34 -18.71
N ILE A 249 13.91 -2.53 -18.80
CA ILE A 249 13.59 -3.53 -19.83
C ILE A 249 12.19 -4.11 -19.57
N GLU A 250 11.87 -4.40 -18.33
CA GLU A 250 10.57 -4.91 -17.88
C GLU A 250 9.47 -3.88 -18.14
N HIS A 251 9.74 -2.60 -17.86
CA HIS A 251 8.82 -1.50 -18.22
C HIS A 251 8.59 -1.40 -19.72
N ALA A 252 9.67 -1.42 -20.52
CA ALA A 252 9.59 -1.33 -21.98
C ALA A 252 8.81 -2.50 -22.59
N ALA A 253 8.98 -3.71 -22.04
CA ALA A 253 8.23 -4.89 -22.47
C ALA A 253 6.72 -4.72 -22.32
N GLN A 254 6.25 -4.04 -21.27
CA GLN A 254 4.82 -3.77 -21.08
C GLN A 254 4.26 -2.70 -22.03
N LEU A 255 5.07 -1.73 -22.46
CA LEU A 255 4.63 -0.71 -23.43
C LEU A 255 4.18 -1.35 -24.75
N SER A 256 4.85 -2.43 -25.19
CA SER A 256 4.47 -3.17 -26.39
C SER A 256 3.13 -3.92 -26.29
N LYS A 257 2.57 -4.06 -25.07
CA LYS A 257 1.34 -4.81 -24.78
C LYS A 257 0.15 -3.92 -24.40
N GLY A 258 0.29 -2.59 -24.52
CA GLY A 258 -0.75 -1.62 -24.16
C GLY A 258 -0.40 -0.73 -22.97
N GLY A 259 0.71 -0.99 -22.27
CA GLY A 259 1.18 -0.22 -21.14
C GLY A 259 0.48 -0.57 -19.82
N GLU A 260 1.21 -0.47 -18.71
CA GLU A 260 0.73 -0.67 -17.35
C GLU A 260 0.90 0.66 -16.58
N LEU A 261 -0.01 1.00 -15.66
CA LEU A 261 0.05 2.27 -14.90
C LEU A 261 1.42 2.48 -14.26
N ILE A 262 2.01 1.43 -13.67
CA ILE A 262 3.34 1.50 -13.06
C ILE A 262 4.43 1.98 -14.04
N SER A 263 4.33 1.67 -15.33
CA SER A 263 5.27 2.16 -16.36
C SER A 263 5.07 3.65 -16.63
N PHE A 264 3.85 4.17 -16.58
CA PHE A 264 3.60 5.61 -16.69
C PHE A 264 4.11 6.36 -15.45
N VAL A 265 3.97 5.78 -14.26
CA VAL A 265 4.55 6.33 -13.03
C VAL A 265 6.08 6.31 -13.10
N TRP A 266 6.69 5.26 -13.61
CA TRP A 266 8.15 5.21 -13.84
C TRP A 266 8.62 6.33 -14.78
N LEU A 267 7.92 6.57 -15.90
CA LEU A 267 8.22 7.68 -16.81
C LEU A 267 8.03 9.05 -16.15
N LEU A 268 7.02 9.19 -15.31
CA LEU A 268 6.78 10.42 -14.55
C LEU A 268 7.91 10.69 -13.54
N MET A 269 8.34 9.66 -12.82
CA MET A 269 9.49 9.73 -11.91
C MET A 269 10.76 10.13 -12.67
N ALA A 270 10.99 9.54 -13.86
CA ALA A 270 12.08 9.91 -14.76
C ALA A 270 12.04 11.38 -15.18
N HIS A 271 10.85 11.87 -15.56
CA HIS A 271 10.66 13.26 -15.97
C HIS A 271 11.05 14.27 -14.89
N PHE A 272 10.79 13.93 -13.63
CA PHE A 272 11.17 14.74 -12.47
C PHE A 272 12.56 14.43 -11.90
N GLY A 273 13.35 13.57 -12.56
CA GLY A 273 14.70 13.22 -12.11
C GLY A 273 14.73 12.36 -10.84
N LEU A 274 13.63 11.69 -10.51
CA LEU A 274 13.49 10.85 -9.32
C LEU A 274 13.79 9.38 -9.64
N GLY A 275 14.93 8.88 -9.17
CA GLY A 275 15.29 7.46 -9.26
C GLY A 275 16.71 7.20 -9.76
N ASP A 276 17.29 6.09 -9.27
CA ASP A 276 18.68 5.69 -9.50
C ASP A 276 19.03 5.53 -10.99
N GLN A 277 18.06 5.10 -11.80
CA GLN A 277 18.24 4.77 -13.22
C GLN A 277 18.35 6.00 -14.14
N PHE A 278 18.06 7.20 -13.63
CA PHE A 278 17.94 8.42 -14.43
C PHE A 278 19.04 9.44 -14.16
N GLN A 279 19.88 9.17 -13.15
CA GLN A 279 21.00 10.03 -12.81
C GLN A 279 22.20 9.64 -13.67
N ILE A 280 22.57 10.53 -14.59
CA ILE A 280 23.82 10.39 -15.33
C ILE A 280 24.96 10.63 -14.34
N ASN A 281 25.54 9.56 -13.80
CA ASN A 281 26.80 9.66 -13.08
C ASN A 281 27.83 10.23 -14.06
N GLN A 282 28.50 11.33 -13.69
CA GLN A 282 29.62 11.89 -14.47
C GLN A 282 30.77 10.88 -14.72
N GLY A 283 30.74 9.71 -14.07
CA GLY A 283 31.63 8.57 -14.32
C GLY A 283 31.31 7.76 -15.58
N ASP A 284 30.05 7.69 -16.01
CA ASP A 284 29.66 6.88 -17.19
C ASP A 284 29.95 7.60 -18.51
N ALA A 285 30.17 8.92 -18.46
CA ALA A 285 30.65 9.70 -19.62
C ALA A 285 32.10 9.39 -20.01
N ARG A 286 32.85 8.61 -19.23
CA ARG A 286 34.26 8.25 -19.52
C ARG A 286 34.46 6.87 -20.13
N ALA A 287 33.40 6.11 -20.40
CA ALA A 287 33.50 4.77 -20.99
C ALA A 287 33.44 4.75 -22.54
N TRP A 288 33.45 5.92 -23.19
CA TRP A 288 33.57 6.03 -24.65
C TRP A 288 34.79 6.88 -25.03
N LEU A 289 35.97 6.28 -24.92
CA LEU A 289 37.16 6.64 -25.70
C LEU A 289 37.91 5.36 -26.08
#